data_AF-A0A349BZT4-F1
#
_entry.id   AF-A0A349BZT4-F1
#
_cell.length_a   1.000
_cell.length_b   1.000
_cell.length_c   1.000
_cell.angle_alpha   90.00
_cell.angle_beta   90.00
_cell.angle_gamma   90.00
#
_symmetry.space_group_name_H-M   'P 1'
#
loop_
_entity.id
_entity.type
_entity.pdbx_description
1 polymer ?
#
loop_
_entity_poly.entity_id
_entity_poly.type
_entity_poly.pdbx_seq_one_letter_code
_entity_poly.pdbx_strand_id
1 'polypeptide(L)'
;MRNRKQWSYLPGGIIGWLALVCLLLAGCGGEQTVYTESEIIQYVKDVYGEDYRLTDTDHAVLPDGTVRDDYIFAEEDGISFMVSTSSRTRHNRFGFVSSGSPVLSDGYLDAVIGCRQQDLQRLFEDSDLDARLVRTGGGDYDCGAAWNLSIYLEDAGRFNDAAKLIEKIDKILQFRCNRTYARIGSGAEMTRRVHVYLKPDQTTDDKWKDADNIRDYKIAEIGLSTDSRQRLTADDAAAQLEKGYVMAAKWNRQAVYRISDELWDRYPAPWLDVVMVGTHAVDPGAYRFYYDEDSETYWLACLDPCQDFDGFPYLYEPQGRFADLVRMMNGTYTSSDWTARWKIGDDIWEARLLVSDRQGVKYVYEDFYMEFNGVRKILTCPPEGKTNGTVSGRWFSIEDLIRMLHVQVIMNQDTMTAVIY
;
A
#
# COMPACT_ATOMS: atom_id res chain seq x y z
N MET A 1 11.23 67.66 -35.29
CA MET A 1 12.46 66.87 -35.56
C MET A 1 12.98 66.34 -34.24
N ARG A 2 13.20 65.02 -34.17
CA ARG A 2 13.76 64.29 -33.02
C ARG A 2 15.19 64.76 -32.76
N ASN A 3 15.60 64.85 -31.48
CA ASN A 3 16.91 64.35 -31.09
C ASN A 3 16.99 64.00 -29.59
N ARG A 4 17.63 62.85 -29.38
CA ARG A 4 17.77 62.06 -28.14
C ARG A 4 18.72 62.75 -27.16
N LYS A 5 18.39 62.72 -25.86
CA LYS A 5 19.40 62.73 -24.78
C LYS A 5 19.47 61.31 -24.21
N GLN A 6 20.57 60.62 -24.52
CA GLN A 6 21.00 59.40 -23.84
C GLN A 6 21.28 59.72 -22.37
N TRP A 7 20.64 58.98 -21.46
CA TRP A 7 21.11 58.85 -20.08
C TRP A 7 21.85 57.52 -19.97
N SER A 8 23.15 57.61 -19.73
CA SER A 8 24.03 56.50 -19.41
C SER A 8 23.71 56.02 -17.98
N TYR A 9 23.06 54.87 -17.85
CA TYR A 9 23.02 54.14 -16.59
C TYR A 9 24.36 53.43 -16.37
N LEU A 10 25.09 53.86 -15.33
CA LEU A 10 26.28 53.18 -14.81
C LEU A 10 25.90 51.79 -14.24
N PRO A 11 26.73 50.75 -14.42
CA PRO A 11 26.44 49.37 -14.05
C PRO A 11 26.67 49.06 -12.55
N GLY A 12 26.34 50.00 -11.66
CA GLY A 12 26.57 49.85 -10.21
C GLY A 12 25.44 49.15 -9.44
N GLY A 13 24.22 49.09 -10.00
CA GLY A 13 23.06 48.52 -9.32
C GLY A 13 22.94 47.00 -9.39
N ILE A 14 23.50 46.37 -10.43
CA ILE A 14 23.33 44.93 -10.68
C ILE A 14 24.29 44.12 -9.80
N ILE A 15 25.51 44.61 -9.55
CA ILE A 15 26.50 43.91 -8.72
C ILE A 15 26.10 43.94 -7.23
N GLY A 16 25.54 45.06 -6.76
CA GLY A 16 25.01 45.18 -5.39
C GLY A 16 23.78 44.30 -5.15
N TRP A 17 22.89 44.17 -6.13
CA TRP A 17 21.74 43.26 -6.05
C TRP A 17 22.13 41.79 -6.14
N LEU A 18 23.11 41.42 -7.00
CA LEU A 18 23.62 40.05 -7.05
C LEU A 18 24.35 39.65 -5.77
N ALA A 19 25.15 40.54 -5.17
CA ALA A 19 25.81 40.27 -3.90
C ALA A 19 24.81 40.13 -2.74
N LEU A 20 23.75 40.95 -2.70
CA LEU A 20 22.69 40.85 -1.70
C LEU A 20 21.82 39.60 -1.89
N VAL A 21 21.53 39.19 -3.13
CA VAL A 21 20.82 37.94 -3.44
C VAL A 21 21.69 36.73 -3.10
N CYS A 22 23.00 36.75 -3.38
CA CYS A 22 23.91 35.68 -2.97
C CYS A 22 24.07 35.60 -1.44
N LEU A 23 24.06 36.73 -0.71
CA LEU A 23 24.10 36.75 0.76
C LEU A 23 22.76 36.34 1.40
N LEU A 24 21.62 36.70 0.81
CA LEU A 24 20.30 36.24 1.26
C LEU A 24 20.04 34.76 0.93
N LEU A 25 20.63 34.24 -0.15
CA LEU A 25 20.60 32.81 -0.48
C LEU A 25 21.61 31.98 0.34
N ALA A 26 22.71 32.58 0.82
CA ALA A 26 23.63 31.94 1.76
C ALA A 26 23.09 31.91 3.20
N GLY A 27 22.14 32.80 3.54
CA GLY A 27 21.52 32.90 4.87
C GLY A 27 20.32 31.98 5.10
N CYS A 28 19.86 31.25 4.09
CA CYS A 28 18.86 30.19 4.22
C CYS A 28 19.54 28.82 4.11
N GLY A 29 20.54 28.57 4.95
CA GLY A 29 20.88 27.20 5.30
C GLY A 29 19.68 26.62 6.02
N GLY A 30 18.81 25.90 5.29
CA GLY A 30 17.76 25.12 5.92
C GLY A 30 18.43 24.18 6.92
N GLU A 31 18.05 24.29 8.19
CA GLU A 31 18.44 23.29 9.19
C GLU A 31 18.15 21.92 8.59
N GLN A 32 19.18 21.07 8.50
CA GLN A 32 18.95 19.66 8.19
C GLN A 32 18.03 19.15 9.30
N THR A 33 16.76 18.93 8.96
CA THR A 33 15.83 18.18 9.81
C THR A 33 16.34 16.76 9.88
N VAL A 34 17.13 16.44 10.90
CA VAL A 34 17.59 15.09 11.25
C VAL A 34 16.80 14.64 12.49
N TYR A 35 16.49 13.34 12.59
CA TYR A 35 15.91 12.80 13.81
C TYR A 35 16.89 12.99 14.97
N THR A 36 16.40 13.47 16.09
CA THR A 36 17.19 13.55 17.32
C THR A 36 17.42 12.14 17.89
N GLU A 37 18.53 11.95 18.61
CA GLU A 37 18.81 10.69 19.30
C GLU A 37 17.64 10.25 20.20
N SER A 38 16.99 11.20 20.89
CA SER A 38 15.82 10.91 21.73
C SER A 38 14.62 10.37 20.93
N GLU A 39 14.38 10.89 19.71
CA GLU A 39 13.34 10.37 18.82
C GLU A 39 13.67 8.96 18.32
N ILE A 40 14.95 8.65 18.10
CA ILE A 40 15.40 7.32 17.64
C ILE A 40 15.32 6.31 18.78
N ILE A 41 15.73 6.69 19.99
CA ILE A 41 15.55 5.85 21.19
C ILE A 41 14.06 5.57 21.41
N GLN A 42 13.19 6.58 21.29
CA GLN A 42 11.75 6.38 21.43
C GLN A 42 11.18 5.49 20.31
N TYR A 43 11.65 5.65 19.07
CA TYR A 43 11.29 4.75 17.97
C TYR A 43 11.63 3.29 18.29
N VAL A 44 12.86 3.02 18.77
CA VAL A 44 13.28 1.66 19.12
C VAL A 44 12.44 1.10 20.26
N LYS A 45 12.14 1.89 21.30
CA LYS A 45 11.25 1.47 22.39
C LYS A 45 9.84 1.13 21.91
N ASP A 46 9.26 2.00 21.08
CA ASP A 46 7.91 1.83 20.53
C ASP A 46 7.80 0.60 19.62
N VAL A 47 8.84 0.31 18.84
CA VAL A 47 8.81 -0.74 17.82
C VAL A 47 9.36 -2.06 18.34
N TYR A 48 10.46 -2.06 19.07
CA TYR A 48 11.21 -3.25 19.47
C TYR A 48 11.18 -3.53 20.99
N GLY A 49 10.65 -2.59 21.79
CA GLY A 49 10.54 -2.73 23.24
C GLY A 49 11.67 -2.07 24.02
N GLU A 50 11.52 -2.04 25.35
CA GLU A 50 12.44 -1.36 26.28
C GLU A 50 13.75 -2.11 26.53
N ASP A 51 13.85 -3.36 26.08
CA ASP A 51 15.01 -4.24 26.34
C ASP A 51 16.23 -3.83 25.49
N TYR A 52 16.02 -3.15 24.36
CA TYR A 52 17.10 -2.67 23.50
C TYR A 52 17.68 -1.35 24.00
N ARG A 53 18.99 -1.34 24.25
CA ARG A 53 19.72 -0.15 24.71
C ARG A 53 20.66 0.35 23.62
N LEU A 54 20.78 1.67 23.50
CA LEU A 54 21.79 2.29 22.66
C LEU A 54 23.17 1.96 23.23
N THR A 55 24.00 1.28 22.44
CA THR A 55 25.34 0.85 22.83
C THR A 55 26.45 1.64 22.16
N ASP A 56 26.19 2.15 20.95
CA ASP A 56 27.18 2.91 20.18
C ASP A 56 26.49 3.84 19.17
N THR A 57 27.23 4.85 18.73
CA THR A 57 26.79 5.81 17.71
C THR A 57 27.95 6.13 16.77
N ASP A 58 27.70 6.11 15.46
CA ASP A 58 28.68 6.52 14.45
C ASP A 58 28.13 7.65 13.57
N HIS A 59 29.01 8.56 13.17
CA HIS A 59 28.67 9.71 12.35
C HIS A 59 29.53 9.71 11.10
N ALA A 60 28.88 9.58 9.94
CA ALA A 60 29.54 9.53 8.65
C ALA A 60 29.05 10.66 7.72
N VAL A 61 30.00 11.35 7.09
CA VAL A 61 29.72 12.27 5.98
C VAL A 61 30.18 11.59 4.69
N LEU A 62 29.22 11.23 3.84
CA LEU A 62 29.47 10.52 2.59
C LEU A 62 30.06 11.45 1.52
N PRO A 63 30.75 10.92 0.49
CA PRO A 63 31.37 11.72 -0.56
C PRO A 63 30.40 12.62 -1.34
N ASP A 64 29.10 12.29 -1.36
CA ASP A 64 28.05 13.08 -2.01
C ASP A 64 27.45 14.17 -1.08
N GLY A 65 28.02 14.37 0.11
CA GLY A 65 27.58 15.34 1.11
C GLY A 65 26.42 14.87 1.98
N THR A 66 25.97 13.61 1.82
CA THR A 66 24.95 13.02 2.69
C THR A 66 25.53 12.82 4.10
N VAL A 67 24.82 13.33 5.10
CA VAL A 67 25.12 13.06 6.51
C VAL A 67 24.33 11.82 6.92
N ARG A 68 25.03 10.84 7.50
CA ARG A 68 24.47 9.59 8.02
C ARG A 68 24.86 9.46 9.50
N ASP A 69 23.86 9.28 10.35
CA ASP A 69 24.04 8.96 11.76
C ASP A 69 23.54 7.53 12.00
N ASP A 70 24.42 6.67 12.50
CA ASP A 70 24.15 5.27 12.79
C ASP A 70 24.07 5.06 14.31
N TYR A 71 22.99 4.45 14.78
CA TYR A 71 22.72 4.20 16.20
C TYR A 71 22.63 2.69 16.40
N ILE A 72 23.56 2.12 17.18
CA ILE A 72 23.62 0.67 17.41
C ILE A 72 22.86 0.34 18.69
N PHE A 73 21.84 -0.50 18.57
CA PHE A 73 21.05 -0.99 19.68
C PHE A 73 21.35 -2.46 19.94
N ALA A 74 21.44 -2.85 21.21
CA ALA A 74 21.62 -4.24 21.60
C ALA A 74 20.81 -4.59 22.86
N GLU A 75 20.39 -5.85 22.93
CA GLU A 75 19.88 -6.52 24.13
C GLU A 75 21.04 -7.34 24.75
N GLU A 76 21.13 -7.42 26.09
CA GLU A 76 22.29 -7.94 26.83
C GLU A 76 22.71 -9.38 26.41
N ASP A 77 21.74 -10.23 26.08
CA ASP A 77 21.94 -11.60 25.56
C ASP A 77 21.27 -11.81 24.18
N GLY A 78 20.95 -10.72 23.50
CA GLY A 78 20.05 -10.72 22.35
C GLY A 78 20.70 -10.28 21.05
N ILE A 79 19.86 -9.72 20.18
CA ILE A 79 20.26 -9.28 18.83
C ILE A 79 20.81 -7.86 18.93
N SER A 80 21.85 -7.56 18.17
CA SER A 80 22.33 -6.20 17.97
C SER A 80 22.02 -5.76 16.56
N PHE A 81 21.49 -4.55 16.40
CA PHE A 81 21.14 -4.01 15.09
C PHE A 81 21.36 -2.50 15.06
N MET A 82 21.48 -1.97 13.84
CA MET A 82 21.75 -0.57 13.58
C MET A 82 20.48 0.13 13.11
N VAL A 83 20.24 1.34 13.60
CA VAL A 83 19.25 2.29 13.08
C VAL A 83 20.01 3.45 12.47
N SER A 84 19.85 3.66 11.16
CA SER A 84 20.51 4.73 10.43
C SER A 84 19.53 5.84 10.11
N THR A 85 19.96 7.08 10.33
CA THR A 85 19.31 8.26 9.76
C THR A 85 20.15 8.78 8.61
N SER A 86 19.50 9.27 7.57
CA SER A 86 20.17 10.01 6.53
C SER A 86 19.38 11.25 6.15
N SER A 87 20.09 12.35 5.93
CA SER A 87 19.54 13.56 5.34
C SER A 87 20.24 13.81 4.01
N ARG A 88 19.48 13.72 2.91
CA ARG A 88 20.01 14.00 1.58
C ARG A 88 19.68 15.42 1.19
N THR A 89 20.70 16.26 1.07
CA THR A 89 20.59 17.57 0.44
C THR A 89 20.52 17.36 -1.08
N ARG A 90 19.33 17.47 -1.67
CA ARG A 90 19.21 17.43 -3.13
C ARG A 90 19.52 18.80 -3.71
N HIS A 91 20.54 18.87 -4.55
CA HIS A 91 20.81 20.02 -5.40
C HIS A 91 20.06 19.85 -6.72
N ASN A 92 19.13 20.75 -7.03
CA ASN A 92 18.52 20.80 -8.35
C ASN A 92 19.56 21.32 -9.38
N ARG A 93 19.33 21.07 -10.69
CA ARG A 93 20.21 21.53 -11.81
C ARG A 93 20.51 23.04 -11.84
N PHE A 94 19.81 23.83 -11.02
CA PHE A 94 19.97 25.27 -10.89
C PHE A 94 20.68 25.70 -9.58
N GLY A 95 21.23 24.76 -8.81
CA GLY A 95 21.98 25.05 -7.57
C GLY A 95 21.11 25.29 -6.33
N PHE A 96 19.79 25.19 -6.43
CA PHE A 96 18.89 25.27 -5.27
C PHE A 96 18.97 24.00 -4.41
N VAL A 97 19.09 24.21 -3.10
CA VAL A 97 19.04 23.17 -2.07
C VAL A 97 17.57 22.92 -1.72
N SER A 98 17.05 21.73 -1.98
CA SER A 98 15.81 21.27 -1.34
C SER A 98 16.18 20.43 -0.12
N SER A 99 15.69 20.82 1.07
CA SER A 99 15.77 19.99 2.28
C SER A 99 15.08 18.66 2.01
N GLY A 100 15.86 17.57 1.95
CA GLY A 100 15.28 16.22 1.93
C GLY A 100 14.64 15.92 3.28
N SER A 101 13.47 15.28 3.27
CA SER A 101 12.90 14.72 4.49
C SER A 101 13.91 13.74 5.12
N PRO A 102 14.07 13.72 6.45
CA PRO A 102 14.91 12.72 7.10
C PRO A 102 14.39 11.32 6.78
N VAL A 103 15.31 10.42 6.43
CA VAL A 103 15.02 9.01 6.20
C VAL A 103 15.55 8.23 7.40
N LEU A 104 14.71 7.38 7.97
CA LEU A 104 15.07 6.43 9.02
C LEU A 104 15.01 5.01 8.42
N SER A 105 16.07 4.23 8.60
CA SER A 105 16.13 2.81 8.24
C SER A 105 16.70 2.00 9.40
N ASP A 106 16.27 0.77 9.58
CA ASP A 106 16.88 -0.12 10.58
C ASP A 106 17.25 -1.49 10.01
N GLY A 107 18.29 -2.08 10.58
CA GLY A 107 18.84 -3.37 10.20
C GLY A 107 18.34 -4.53 11.07
N TYR A 108 17.19 -4.39 11.76
CA TYR A 108 16.73 -5.43 12.70
C TYR A 108 16.50 -6.77 12.00
N LEU A 109 15.87 -6.75 10.82
CA LEU A 109 15.63 -7.96 10.03
C LEU A 109 16.95 -8.63 9.60
N ASP A 110 17.90 -7.84 9.08
CA ASP A 110 19.22 -8.31 8.68
C ASP A 110 19.96 -8.97 9.86
N ALA A 111 19.85 -8.37 11.05
CA ALA A 111 20.46 -8.90 12.27
C ALA A 111 19.82 -10.23 12.70
N VAL A 112 18.48 -10.31 12.74
CA VAL A 112 17.76 -11.56 13.08
C VAL A 112 18.11 -12.68 12.10
N ILE A 113 18.01 -12.41 10.79
CA ILE A 113 18.34 -13.40 9.76
C ILE A 113 19.80 -13.80 9.86
N GLY A 114 20.74 -12.85 10.00
CA GLY A 114 22.16 -13.13 10.14
C GLY A 114 22.48 -14.02 11.34
N CYS A 115 21.90 -13.73 12.51
CA CYS A 115 22.09 -14.54 13.72
C CYS A 115 21.49 -15.94 13.62
N ARG A 116 20.46 -16.14 12.80
CA ARG A 116 19.72 -17.41 12.66
C ARG A 116 19.95 -18.13 11.33
N GLN A 117 20.86 -17.63 10.50
CA GLN A 117 21.05 -18.10 9.13
C GLN A 117 21.44 -19.58 9.08
N GLN A 118 22.34 -20.02 9.96
CA GLN A 118 22.79 -21.42 10.02
C GLN A 118 21.66 -22.36 10.45
N ASP A 119 20.82 -21.95 11.38
CA ASP A 119 19.68 -22.75 11.85
C ASP A 119 18.62 -22.88 10.76
N LEU A 120 18.36 -21.80 10.00
CA LEU A 120 17.50 -21.84 8.82
C LEU A 120 18.07 -22.72 7.72
N GLN A 121 19.38 -22.65 7.43
CA GLN A 121 20.03 -23.49 6.43
C GLN A 121 19.89 -24.97 6.77
N ARG A 122 20.18 -25.36 8.03
CA ARG A 122 19.96 -26.73 8.49
C ARG A 122 18.50 -27.16 8.36
N LEU A 123 17.56 -26.29 8.75
CA LEU A 123 16.14 -26.58 8.61
C LEU A 123 15.73 -26.84 7.16
N PHE A 124 16.31 -26.11 6.19
CA PHE A 124 16.03 -26.31 4.76
C PHE A 124 16.69 -27.57 4.21
N GLU A 125 17.92 -27.87 4.63
CA GLU A 125 18.62 -29.12 4.26
C GLU A 125 17.91 -30.37 4.79
N ASP A 126 17.33 -30.28 5.99
CA ASP A 126 16.55 -31.36 6.60
C ASP A 126 15.12 -31.49 6.03
N SER A 127 14.69 -30.57 5.16
CA SER A 127 13.35 -30.56 4.59
C SER A 127 13.34 -31.17 3.19
N ASP A 128 12.34 -32.01 2.90
CA ASP A 128 12.07 -32.53 1.55
C ASP A 128 11.39 -31.48 0.63
N LEU A 129 11.51 -30.18 0.95
CA LEU A 129 10.93 -29.05 0.20
C LEU A 129 12.06 -28.18 -0.34
N ASP A 130 11.88 -27.64 -1.54
CA ASP A 130 12.80 -26.64 -2.10
C ASP A 130 12.51 -25.29 -1.42
N ALA A 131 13.23 -25.02 -0.33
CA ALA A 131 13.14 -23.78 0.43
C ALA A 131 14.43 -22.96 0.28
N ARG A 132 14.29 -21.66 0.06
CA ARG A 132 15.42 -20.75 -0.21
C ARG A 132 15.28 -19.47 0.58
N LEU A 133 16.41 -19.00 1.11
CA LEU A 133 16.56 -17.66 1.65
C LEU A 133 17.43 -16.86 0.68
N VAL A 134 16.85 -15.84 0.06
CA VAL A 134 17.54 -14.98 -0.91
C VAL A 134 17.45 -13.53 -0.47
N ARG A 135 18.59 -12.84 -0.45
CA ARG A 135 18.63 -11.39 -0.27
C ARG A 135 18.48 -10.71 -1.62
N THR A 136 17.44 -9.92 -1.82
CA THR A 136 17.21 -9.16 -3.06
C THR A 136 17.34 -7.67 -2.80
N GLY A 137 18.09 -6.96 -3.64
CA GLY A 137 18.46 -5.57 -3.37
C GLY A 137 19.54 -5.47 -2.28
N GLY A 138 20.46 -4.52 -2.42
CA GLY A 138 21.61 -4.42 -1.52
C GLY A 138 22.85 -3.87 -2.22
N GLY A 139 22.79 -2.60 -2.62
CA GLY A 139 23.98 -1.75 -2.63
C GLY A 139 24.11 -1.05 -1.27
N ASP A 140 25.28 -0.48 -0.98
CA ASP A 140 25.63 0.20 0.28
C ASP A 140 24.67 1.35 0.71
N TYR A 141 23.68 1.69 -0.11
CA TYR A 141 22.77 2.83 0.06
C TYR A 141 21.29 2.50 -0.21
N ASP A 142 20.92 1.25 -0.48
CA ASP A 142 19.53 0.89 -0.79
C ASP A 142 18.77 0.52 0.48
N CYS A 143 17.83 1.38 0.86
CA CYS A 143 16.76 1.10 1.84
C CYS A 143 15.72 0.06 1.34
N GLY A 144 16.08 -0.75 0.33
CA GLY A 144 15.22 -1.72 -0.35
C GLY A 144 15.78 -3.15 -0.34
N ALA A 145 16.82 -3.44 0.45
CA ALA A 145 17.25 -4.81 0.67
C ALA A 145 16.12 -5.58 1.39
N ALA A 146 15.57 -6.58 0.70
CA ALA A 146 14.52 -7.45 1.23
C ALA A 146 15.03 -8.88 1.31
N TRP A 147 14.80 -9.53 2.45
CA TRP A 147 14.94 -10.97 2.56
C TRP A 147 13.69 -11.65 2.03
N ASN A 148 13.87 -12.52 1.04
CA ASN A 148 12.81 -13.36 0.51
C ASN A 148 13.03 -14.79 0.99
N LEU A 149 12.16 -15.23 1.90
CA LEU A 149 11.99 -16.63 2.25
C LEU A 149 11.02 -17.23 1.24
N SER A 150 11.48 -18.14 0.40
CA SER A 150 10.69 -18.75 -0.67
C SER A 150 10.59 -20.26 -0.47
N ILE A 151 9.39 -20.81 -0.60
CA ILE A 151 9.14 -22.26 -0.62
C ILE A 151 8.51 -22.60 -1.96
N TYR A 152 9.11 -23.56 -2.67
CA TYR A 152 8.65 -24.04 -3.97
C TYR A 152 8.03 -25.43 -3.83
N LEU A 153 6.77 -25.54 -4.21
CA LEU A 153 5.99 -26.76 -4.13
C LEU A 153 5.76 -27.34 -5.53
N GLU A 154 6.00 -28.64 -5.69
CA GLU A 154 5.72 -29.34 -6.95
C GLU A 154 4.22 -29.65 -7.13
N ASP A 155 3.47 -29.78 -6.03
CA ASP A 155 2.03 -30.04 -6.03
C ASP A 155 1.36 -29.58 -4.72
N ALA A 156 0.04 -29.40 -4.77
CA ALA A 156 -0.75 -28.94 -3.63
C ALA A 156 -0.85 -29.95 -2.46
N GLY A 157 -0.53 -31.23 -2.70
CA GLY A 157 -0.47 -32.26 -1.65
C GLY A 157 0.61 -32.01 -0.61
N ARG A 158 1.57 -31.11 -0.89
CA ARG A 158 2.65 -30.72 0.03
C ARG A 158 2.29 -29.54 0.96
N PHE A 159 1.05 -29.03 0.95
CA PHE A 159 0.66 -27.88 1.79
C PHE A 159 0.89 -28.10 3.27
N ASN A 160 0.58 -29.28 3.80
CA ASN A 160 0.79 -29.59 5.22
C ASN A 160 2.29 -29.62 5.60
N ASP A 161 3.16 -30.06 4.68
CA ASP A 161 4.60 -30.04 4.92
C ASP A 161 5.14 -28.61 4.88
N ALA A 162 4.67 -27.81 3.91
CA ALA A 162 5.01 -26.40 3.80
C ALA A 162 4.57 -25.62 5.04
N ALA A 163 3.37 -25.86 5.53
CA ALA A 163 2.83 -25.23 6.73
C ALA A 163 3.66 -25.55 7.99
N LYS A 164 4.06 -26.82 8.17
CA LYS A 164 4.98 -27.22 9.25
C LYS A 164 6.35 -26.57 9.12
N LEU A 165 6.87 -26.45 7.90
CA LEU A 165 8.14 -25.76 7.66
C LEU A 165 8.03 -24.27 8.02
N ILE A 166 6.94 -23.61 7.64
CA ILE A 166 6.66 -22.20 7.95
C ILE A 166 6.55 -21.97 9.46
N GLU A 167 5.86 -22.83 10.19
CA GLU A 167 5.82 -22.77 11.66
C GLU A 167 7.23 -22.91 12.27
N LYS A 168 8.07 -23.81 11.74
CA LYS A 168 9.45 -23.97 12.23
C LYS A 168 10.30 -22.72 11.92
N ILE A 169 10.14 -22.13 10.73
CA ILE A 169 10.81 -20.87 10.35
C ILE A 169 10.40 -19.76 11.34
N ASP A 170 9.11 -19.62 11.64
CA ASP A 170 8.58 -18.66 12.61
C ASP A 170 9.20 -18.84 14.00
N LYS A 171 9.32 -20.10 14.46
CA LYS A 171 9.95 -20.46 15.74
C LYS A 171 11.46 -20.25 15.79
N ILE A 172 12.17 -20.29 14.67
CA ILE A 172 13.61 -19.99 14.61
C ILE A 172 13.84 -18.48 14.63
N LEU A 173 13.05 -17.74 13.84
CA LEU A 173 13.24 -16.30 13.65
C LEU A 173 12.75 -15.48 14.84
N GLN A 174 11.64 -15.88 15.45
CA GLN A 174 11.11 -15.27 16.68
C GLN A 174 11.13 -13.73 16.68
N PHE A 175 10.65 -13.09 15.61
CA PHE A 175 10.69 -11.63 15.52
C PHE A 175 10.05 -10.98 16.75
N ARG A 176 10.80 -10.10 17.41
CA ARG A 176 10.37 -9.34 18.59
C ARG A 176 10.14 -7.89 18.23
N CYS A 177 8.93 -7.59 17.78
CA CYS A 177 8.53 -6.20 17.58
C CYS A 177 7.01 -6.02 17.79
N ASN A 178 6.66 -4.83 18.25
CA ASN A 178 5.32 -4.42 18.66
C ASN A 178 4.48 -3.81 17.53
N ARG A 179 5.10 -3.49 16.38
CA ARG A 179 4.38 -2.95 15.22
C ARG A 179 4.39 -3.91 14.02
N THR A 180 3.28 -3.93 13.30
CA THR A 180 3.17 -4.65 12.02
C THR A 180 4.03 -3.99 10.94
N TYR A 181 4.17 -2.66 11.00
CA TYR A 181 4.92 -1.84 10.05
C TYR A 181 5.80 -0.84 10.80
N ALA A 182 7.12 -0.93 10.62
CA ALA A 182 7.99 0.22 10.82
C ALA A 182 7.79 1.14 9.61
N ARG A 183 7.25 2.34 9.82
CA ARG A 183 6.99 3.27 8.71
C ARG A 183 8.33 3.92 8.32
N ILE A 184 9.03 3.29 7.38
CA ILE A 184 10.24 3.82 6.75
C ILE A 184 9.83 4.96 5.82
N GLY A 185 10.48 6.12 5.94
CA GLY A 185 10.22 7.35 5.17
C GLY A 185 10.44 7.27 3.65
N SER A 186 10.44 6.09 3.04
CA SER A 186 10.61 5.89 1.59
C SER A 186 9.74 4.78 0.99
N GLY A 187 8.70 4.29 1.69
CA GLY A 187 7.72 3.37 1.10
C GLY A 187 8.22 1.95 0.86
N ALA A 188 9.40 1.58 1.38
CA ALA A 188 9.81 0.18 1.47
C ALA A 188 9.10 -0.47 2.66
N GLU A 189 8.10 -1.31 2.40
CA GLU A 189 7.51 -2.18 3.41
C GLU A 189 8.54 -3.23 3.83
N MET A 190 8.89 -3.29 5.12
CA MET A 190 9.69 -4.38 5.66
C MET A 190 8.87 -5.67 5.67
N THR A 191 9.05 -6.56 4.69
CA THR A 191 8.23 -7.76 4.56
C THR A 191 8.85 -8.98 5.25
N ARG A 192 8.43 -9.24 6.50
CA ARG A 192 8.67 -10.50 7.24
C ARG A 192 7.72 -11.60 6.76
N ARG A 193 7.85 -11.98 5.50
CA ARG A 193 6.87 -12.82 4.83
C ARG A 193 7.56 -14.03 4.20
N VAL A 194 6.90 -15.17 4.27
CA VAL A 194 7.28 -16.37 3.52
C VAL A 194 6.43 -16.40 2.27
N HIS A 195 7.09 -16.39 1.11
CA HIS A 195 6.44 -16.50 -0.19
C HIS A 195 6.38 -17.97 -0.57
N VAL A 196 5.20 -18.44 -0.93
CA VAL A 196 5.00 -19.84 -1.35
C VAL A 196 4.57 -19.86 -2.80
N TYR A 197 5.31 -20.63 -3.58
CA TYR A 197 5.13 -20.80 -5.01
C TYR A 197 4.73 -22.23 -5.29
N LEU A 198 3.76 -22.40 -6.19
CA LEU A 198 3.29 -23.70 -6.61
C LEU A 198 3.52 -23.85 -8.10
N LYS A 199 4.10 -24.99 -8.50
CA LYS A 199 4.27 -25.36 -9.89
C LYS A 199 2.91 -25.38 -10.60
N PRO A 200 2.76 -24.68 -11.73
CA PRO A 200 1.57 -24.79 -12.56
C PRO A 200 1.42 -26.18 -13.16
N ASP A 201 0.17 -26.64 -13.26
CA ASP A 201 -0.16 -27.95 -13.85
C ASP A 201 0.22 -28.04 -15.34
N GLN A 202 0.29 -26.89 -16.04
CA GLN A 202 0.53 -26.81 -17.48
C GLN A 202 2.01 -26.60 -17.86
N THR A 203 2.92 -26.41 -16.91
CA THR A 203 4.36 -26.21 -17.19
C THR A 203 5.14 -27.52 -17.19
N THR A 204 5.79 -27.81 -18.32
CA THR A 204 6.73 -28.95 -18.46
C THR A 204 8.18 -28.58 -18.16
N ASP A 205 8.50 -27.29 -18.07
CA ASP A 205 9.87 -26.77 -17.87
C ASP A 205 10.03 -26.21 -16.44
N ASP A 206 11.23 -26.36 -15.86
CA ASP A 206 11.58 -25.84 -14.52
C ASP A 206 11.71 -24.30 -14.44
N LYS A 207 11.38 -23.57 -15.53
CA LYS A 207 11.46 -22.10 -15.63
C LYS A 207 10.50 -21.34 -14.72
N TRP A 208 9.58 -22.04 -14.06
CA TRP A 208 8.68 -21.46 -13.06
C TRP A 208 9.42 -20.98 -11.79
N LYS A 209 10.67 -21.44 -11.59
CA LYS A 209 11.57 -20.99 -10.52
C LYS A 209 12.49 -19.83 -10.94
N ASP A 210 12.41 -19.36 -12.20
CA ASP A 210 13.24 -18.25 -12.67
C ASP A 210 12.71 -16.90 -12.15
N ALA A 211 13.63 -16.03 -11.73
CA ALA A 211 13.32 -14.77 -11.04
C ALA A 211 12.40 -13.82 -11.84
N ASP A 212 12.40 -13.90 -13.17
CA ASP A 212 11.58 -13.06 -14.05
C ASP A 212 10.12 -13.56 -14.20
N ASN A 213 9.85 -14.83 -13.91
CA ASN A 213 8.50 -15.45 -14.03
C ASN A 213 7.84 -15.74 -12.67
N ILE A 214 8.56 -15.52 -11.56
CA ILE A 214 8.17 -16.00 -10.24
C ILE A 214 6.89 -15.34 -9.70
N ARG A 215 6.56 -14.12 -10.16
CA ARG A 215 5.38 -13.36 -9.69
C ARG A 215 4.06 -14.02 -10.06
N ASP A 216 4.00 -14.72 -11.19
CA ASP A 216 2.76 -15.29 -11.72
C ASP A 216 2.38 -16.61 -11.02
N TYR A 217 3.32 -17.22 -10.29
CA TYR A 217 3.14 -18.54 -9.64
C TYR A 217 3.12 -18.49 -8.12
N LYS A 218 3.14 -17.28 -7.53
CA LYS A 218 3.00 -17.09 -6.09
C LYS A 218 1.56 -17.39 -5.69
N ILE A 219 1.36 -18.40 -4.86
CA ILE A 219 0.04 -18.76 -4.35
C ILE A 219 -0.26 -18.11 -3.01
N ALA A 220 0.76 -17.86 -2.18
CA ALA A 220 0.55 -17.31 -0.86
C ALA A 220 1.72 -16.45 -0.41
N GLU A 221 1.41 -15.55 0.52
CA GLU A 221 2.37 -14.73 1.21
C GLU A 221 2.00 -14.70 2.69
N ILE A 222 2.77 -15.41 3.50
CA ILE A 222 2.43 -15.68 4.89
C ILE A 222 3.30 -14.80 5.79
N GLY A 223 2.64 -13.92 6.55
CA GLY A 223 3.31 -13.08 7.53
C GLY A 223 3.76 -13.90 8.74
N LEU A 224 5.03 -13.75 9.10
CA LEU A 224 5.57 -14.36 10.33
C LEU A 224 5.08 -13.60 11.56
N SER A 225 5.06 -14.30 12.70
CA SER A 225 4.58 -13.77 13.98
C SER A 225 5.54 -12.73 14.55
N THR A 226 5.01 -11.95 15.51
CA THR A 226 5.67 -10.82 16.17
C THR A 226 5.20 -10.81 17.61
N ASP A 227 5.77 -10.01 18.52
CA ASP A 227 5.24 -9.93 19.90
C ASP A 227 3.78 -9.40 19.95
N SER A 228 3.38 -8.62 18.94
CA SER A 228 2.00 -8.14 18.80
C SER A 228 1.02 -9.15 18.17
N ARG A 229 1.49 -10.33 17.73
CA ARG A 229 0.68 -11.34 17.03
C ARG A 229 0.93 -12.73 17.60
N GLN A 230 -0.11 -13.56 17.61
CA GLN A 230 0.04 -14.95 18.03
C GLN A 230 1.10 -15.68 17.17
N ARG A 231 1.84 -16.60 17.80
CA ARG A 231 2.78 -17.48 17.11
C ARG A 231 2.05 -18.27 16.03
N LEU A 232 2.64 -18.31 14.84
CA LEU A 232 2.02 -18.92 13.68
C LEU A 232 2.04 -20.44 13.83
N THR A 233 0.87 -21.08 13.85
CA THR A 233 0.78 -22.55 13.89
C THR A 233 0.79 -23.16 12.49
N ALA A 234 1.07 -24.45 12.40
CA ALA A 234 0.95 -25.17 11.12
C ALA A 234 -0.50 -25.17 10.59
N ASP A 235 -1.51 -25.22 11.46
CA ASP A 235 -2.91 -25.19 11.03
C ASP A 235 -3.27 -23.82 10.45
N ASP A 236 -2.82 -22.73 11.09
CA ASP A 236 -3.01 -21.36 10.57
C ASP A 236 -2.31 -21.18 9.22
N ALA A 237 -1.08 -21.67 9.09
CA ALA A 237 -0.33 -21.59 7.85
C ALA A 237 -0.98 -22.45 6.75
N ALA A 238 -1.49 -23.64 7.07
CA ALA A 238 -2.18 -24.50 6.11
C ALA A 238 -3.47 -23.85 5.61
N ALA A 239 -4.27 -23.23 6.48
CA ALA A 239 -5.46 -22.49 6.09
C ALA A 239 -5.13 -21.31 5.17
N GLN A 240 -4.06 -20.57 5.46
CA GLN A 240 -3.59 -19.48 4.60
C GLN A 240 -3.07 -19.97 3.24
N LEU A 241 -2.39 -21.11 3.19
CA LEU A 241 -1.94 -21.74 1.94
C LEU A 241 -3.11 -22.19 1.08
N GLU A 242 -4.09 -22.88 1.67
CA GLU A 242 -5.28 -23.34 0.96
C GLU A 242 -6.04 -22.17 0.35
N LYS A 243 -6.30 -21.14 1.16
CA LYS A 243 -6.95 -19.92 0.70
C LYS A 243 -6.15 -19.22 -0.39
N GLY A 244 -4.83 -19.04 -0.19
CA GLY A 244 -3.94 -18.44 -1.18
C GLY A 244 -3.98 -19.17 -2.52
N TYR A 245 -3.94 -20.51 -2.49
CA TYR A 245 -4.07 -21.35 -3.67
C TYR A 245 -5.38 -21.10 -4.44
N VAL A 246 -6.51 -21.07 -3.75
CA VAL A 246 -7.81 -20.77 -4.37
C VAL A 246 -7.84 -19.36 -4.94
N MET A 247 -7.32 -18.38 -4.21
CA MET A 247 -7.28 -16.98 -4.65
C MET A 247 -6.39 -16.78 -5.87
N ALA A 248 -5.24 -17.45 -5.92
CA ALA A 248 -4.35 -17.45 -7.08
C ALA A 248 -5.00 -18.10 -8.31
N ALA A 249 -5.75 -19.20 -8.14
CA ALA A 249 -6.51 -19.81 -9.23
C ALA A 249 -7.65 -18.92 -9.72
N LYS A 250 -8.38 -18.25 -8.82
CA LYS A 250 -9.40 -17.27 -9.19
C LYS A 250 -8.79 -16.12 -9.98
N TRP A 251 -7.70 -15.53 -9.49
CA TRP A 251 -6.97 -14.49 -10.20
C TRP A 251 -6.57 -14.90 -11.63
N ASN A 252 -6.11 -16.13 -11.78
CA ASN A 252 -5.68 -16.70 -13.07
C ASN A 252 -6.80 -17.42 -13.85
N ARG A 253 -8.08 -17.28 -13.46
CA ARG A 253 -9.24 -17.92 -14.11
C ARG A 253 -9.08 -19.42 -14.35
N GLN A 254 -8.51 -20.14 -13.39
CA GLN A 254 -8.19 -21.59 -13.46
C GLN A 254 -7.21 -21.99 -14.58
N ALA A 255 -6.63 -21.06 -15.33
CA ALA A 255 -5.77 -21.40 -16.46
C ALA A 255 -4.49 -22.15 -16.04
N VAL A 256 -4.09 -21.98 -14.78
CA VAL A 256 -2.78 -22.39 -14.26
C VAL A 256 -2.90 -23.52 -13.22
N TYR A 257 -4.02 -23.58 -12.51
CA TYR A 257 -4.21 -24.42 -11.33
C TYR A 257 -5.54 -25.18 -11.41
N ARG A 258 -5.50 -26.50 -11.20
CA ARG A 258 -6.69 -27.34 -11.11
C ARG A 258 -7.24 -27.37 -9.69
N ILE A 259 -8.46 -26.86 -9.52
CA ILE A 259 -9.16 -26.79 -8.22
C ILE A 259 -10.47 -27.58 -8.31
N SER A 260 -10.83 -28.28 -7.23
CA SER A 260 -12.13 -28.95 -7.12
C SER A 260 -13.25 -27.95 -6.87
N ASP A 261 -14.47 -28.24 -7.35
CA ASP A 261 -15.64 -27.37 -7.15
C ASP A 261 -15.87 -27.07 -5.65
N GLU A 262 -15.73 -28.09 -4.78
CA GLU A 262 -15.87 -27.91 -3.33
C GLU A 262 -14.89 -26.87 -2.77
N LEU A 263 -13.64 -26.90 -3.23
CA LEU A 263 -12.61 -25.98 -2.75
C LEU A 263 -12.77 -24.59 -3.40
N TRP A 264 -13.24 -24.53 -4.64
CA TRP A 264 -13.56 -23.29 -5.35
C TRP A 264 -14.70 -22.52 -4.69
N ASP A 265 -15.74 -23.22 -4.24
CA ASP A 265 -16.93 -22.66 -3.61
C ASP A 265 -16.70 -22.26 -2.15
N ARG A 266 -15.68 -22.82 -1.50
CA ARG A 266 -15.35 -22.54 -0.09
C ARG A 266 -14.96 -21.08 0.14
N TYR A 267 -14.30 -20.44 -0.83
CA TYR A 267 -13.81 -19.07 -0.70
C TYR A 267 -14.52 -18.15 -1.70
N PRO A 268 -14.92 -16.94 -1.33
CA PRO A 268 -15.47 -15.97 -2.28
C PRO A 268 -14.39 -15.51 -3.27
N ALA A 269 -14.82 -15.05 -4.45
CA ALA A 269 -13.92 -14.44 -5.42
C ALA A 269 -13.35 -13.13 -4.86
N PRO A 270 -12.04 -12.86 -5.03
CA PRO A 270 -11.43 -11.62 -4.54
C PRO A 270 -12.06 -10.38 -5.16
N TRP A 271 -12.55 -10.52 -6.38
CA TRP A 271 -13.22 -9.47 -7.10
C TRP A 271 -14.24 -10.04 -8.09
N LEU A 272 -15.21 -9.21 -8.49
CA LEU A 272 -16.17 -9.51 -9.55
C LEU A 272 -16.21 -8.34 -10.54
N ASP A 273 -15.98 -8.63 -11.82
CA ASP A 273 -16.15 -7.63 -12.89
C ASP A 273 -17.64 -7.34 -13.03
N VAL A 274 -18.02 -6.05 -12.96
CA VAL A 274 -19.42 -5.67 -13.07
C VAL A 274 -19.85 -5.66 -14.54
N VAL A 275 -20.96 -6.33 -14.82
CA VAL A 275 -21.61 -6.40 -16.14
C VAL A 275 -23.01 -5.80 -16.04
N MET A 276 -23.27 -4.74 -16.79
CA MET A 276 -24.59 -4.09 -16.83
C MET A 276 -25.43 -4.66 -17.99
N VAL A 277 -26.61 -5.20 -17.71
CA VAL A 277 -27.49 -5.73 -18.78
C VAL A 277 -28.16 -4.59 -19.53
N GLY A 278 -28.12 -4.64 -20.88
CA GLY A 278 -28.86 -3.70 -21.75
C GLY A 278 -28.13 -2.41 -22.13
N THR A 279 -26.81 -2.31 -21.91
CA THR A 279 -26.01 -1.11 -22.21
C THR A 279 -25.02 -1.32 -23.36
N HIS A 280 -24.62 -0.23 -24.03
CA HIS A 280 -23.50 -0.22 -24.95
C HIS A 280 -22.20 -0.46 -24.18
N ALA A 281 -21.41 -1.43 -24.66
CA ALA A 281 -20.13 -1.92 -24.12
C ALA A 281 -19.46 -1.01 -23.08
N VAL A 282 -19.50 -1.45 -21.82
CA VAL A 282 -18.57 -0.98 -20.79
C VAL A 282 -17.20 -1.58 -21.11
N ASP A 283 -16.13 -0.81 -20.97
CA ASP A 283 -14.79 -1.39 -20.97
C ASP A 283 -14.70 -2.44 -19.84
N PRO A 284 -14.40 -3.72 -20.15
CA PRO A 284 -14.25 -4.74 -19.12
C PRO A 284 -13.27 -4.28 -18.03
N GLY A 285 -13.72 -4.32 -16.77
CA GLY A 285 -12.92 -3.88 -15.62
C GLY A 285 -13.08 -2.41 -15.21
N ALA A 286 -13.96 -1.63 -15.84
CA ALA A 286 -14.27 -0.27 -15.41
C ALA A 286 -14.81 -0.21 -13.96
N TYR A 287 -15.63 -1.21 -13.60
CA TYR A 287 -16.21 -1.36 -12.27
C TYR A 287 -15.92 -2.78 -11.75
N ARG A 288 -15.38 -2.88 -10.54
CA ARG A 288 -15.11 -4.15 -9.86
C ARG A 288 -15.59 -4.12 -8.43
N PHE A 289 -16.38 -5.10 -8.06
CA PHE A 289 -16.56 -5.42 -6.66
C PHE A 289 -15.30 -6.09 -6.13
N TYR A 290 -14.90 -5.76 -4.91
CA TYR A 290 -13.81 -6.38 -4.18
C TYR A 290 -14.39 -7.02 -2.93
N TYR A 291 -14.08 -8.28 -2.69
CA TYR A 291 -14.48 -8.94 -1.45
C TYR A 291 -13.61 -8.41 -0.30
N ASP A 292 -14.27 -8.03 0.79
CA ASP A 292 -13.62 -7.65 2.03
C ASP A 292 -13.93 -8.71 3.09
N GLU A 293 -12.87 -9.26 3.67
CA GLU A 293 -12.99 -10.42 4.56
C GLU A 293 -13.49 -10.03 5.94
N ASP A 294 -13.11 -8.84 6.43
CA ASP A 294 -13.50 -8.37 7.76
C ASP A 294 -15.00 -8.06 7.83
N SER A 295 -15.55 -7.51 6.75
CA SER A 295 -16.99 -7.23 6.62
C SER A 295 -17.79 -8.35 5.94
N GLU A 296 -17.12 -9.41 5.48
CA GLU A 296 -17.69 -10.55 4.76
C GLU A 296 -18.61 -10.15 3.59
N THR A 297 -18.31 -9.03 2.92
CA THR A 297 -19.17 -8.49 1.84
C THR A 297 -18.35 -7.91 0.69
N TYR A 298 -19.03 -7.66 -0.43
CA TYR A 298 -18.44 -7.06 -1.61
C TYR A 298 -18.58 -5.54 -1.60
N TRP A 299 -17.50 -4.86 -1.98
CA TRP A 299 -17.44 -3.41 -2.04
C TRP A 299 -17.04 -2.94 -3.43
N LEU A 300 -17.76 -1.96 -3.96
CA LEU A 300 -17.41 -1.34 -5.22
C LEU A 300 -16.48 -0.15 -4.94
N ALA A 301 -15.22 -0.29 -5.38
CA ALA A 301 -14.21 0.74 -5.20
C ALA A 301 -14.40 1.90 -6.19
N CYS A 302 -13.91 3.08 -5.79
CA CYS A 302 -13.77 4.25 -6.68
C CYS A 302 -15.09 4.72 -7.33
N LEU A 303 -16.22 4.56 -6.62
CA LEU A 303 -17.47 5.25 -6.90
C LEU A 303 -17.61 6.38 -5.89
N ASP A 304 -16.95 7.51 -6.11
CA ASP A 304 -17.10 8.65 -5.21
C ASP A 304 -18.10 9.66 -5.78
N PRO A 305 -19.28 9.84 -5.15
CA PRO A 305 -20.28 10.79 -5.66
C PRO A 305 -19.79 12.25 -5.57
N CYS A 306 -18.77 12.55 -4.76
CA CYS A 306 -18.18 13.89 -4.69
C CYS A 306 -17.36 14.25 -5.94
N GLN A 307 -16.88 13.25 -6.68
CA GLN A 307 -16.20 13.46 -7.97
C GLN A 307 -17.16 13.94 -9.06
N ASP A 308 -18.47 13.85 -8.81
CA ASP A 308 -19.50 14.41 -9.67
C ASP A 308 -19.85 15.87 -9.25
N PHE A 309 -19.20 16.49 -8.26
CA PHE A 309 -19.52 17.88 -7.91
C PHE A 309 -18.85 18.87 -8.85
N ASP A 310 -19.55 19.95 -9.19
CA ASP A 310 -18.94 21.04 -9.93
C ASP A 310 -17.84 21.68 -9.08
N GLY A 311 -16.64 21.85 -9.68
CA GLY A 311 -15.53 22.52 -9.01
C GLY A 311 -14.86 21.74 -7.88
N PHE A 312 -15.10 20.43 -7.74
CA PHE A 312 -14.42 19.60 -6.72
C PHE A 312 -12.89 19.70 -6.87
N PRO A 313 -12.15 20.14 -5.83
CA PRO A 313 -10.74 20.53 -5.96
C PRO A 313 -9.78 19.35 -6.07
N TYR A 314 -10.22 18.13 -5.75
CA TYR A 314 -9.42 16.92 -5.78
C TYR A 314 -9.76 16.08 -7.02
N LEU A 315 -8.99 16.30 -8.08
CA LEU A 315 -9.09 15.56 -9.32
C LEU A 315 -8.29 14.25 -9.20
N TYR A 316 -8.82 13.28 -8.47
CA TYR A 316 -8.33 11.90 -8.57
C TYR A 316 -9.00 11.25 -9.78
N GLU A 317 -8.22 10.76 -10.74
CA GLU A 317 -8.79 9.90 -11.77
C GLU A 317 -9.22 8.58 -11.14
N PRO A 318 -10.37 8.03 -11.55
CA PRO A 318 -11.28 8.49 -12.61
C PRO A 318 -12.49 9.31 -12.09
N GLN A 319 -12.74 10.49 -12.66
CA GLN A 319 -13.88 11.37 -12.33
C GLN A 319 -15.18 10.89 -12.98
N GLY A 320 -16.34 11.25 -12.41
CA GLY A 320 -17.64 11.03 -13.06
C GLY A 320 -18.18 9.61 -12.96
N ARG A 321 -17.50 8.69 -12.25
CA ARG A 321 -17.83 7.25 -12.29
C ARG A 321 -19.22 6.92 -11.75
N PHE A 322 -19.72 7.69 -10.79
CA PHE A 322 -21.06 7.47 -10.25
C PHE A 322 -22.12 7.96 -11.24
N ALA A 323 -21.94 9.15 -11.84
CA ALA A 323 -22.78 9.62 -12.93
C ALA A 323 -22.80 8.67 -14.14
N ASP A 324 -21.66 8.07 -14.50
CA ASP A 324 -21.58 7.10 -15.60
C ASP A 324 -22.34 5.81 -15.28
N LEU A 325 -22.24 5.30 -14.04
CA LEU A 325 -23.05 4.17 -13.59
C LEU A 325 -24.55 4.50 -13.67
N VAL A 326 -24.95 5.70 -13.22
CA VAL A 326 -26.34 6.17 -13.30
C VAL A 326 -26.82 6.27 -14.75
N ARG A 327 -26.00 6.81 -15.66
CA ARG A 327 -26.32 6.87 -17.10
C ARG A 327 -26.50 5.48 -17.69
N MET A 328 -25.68 4.51 -17.28
CA MET A 328 -25.81 3.11 -17.70
C MET A 328 -27.15 2.50 -17.28
N MET A 329 -27.72 2.93 -16.15
CA MET A 329 -29.06 2.53 -15.71
C MET A 329 -30.19 3.38 -16.36
N ASN A 330 -29.92 4.05 -17.49
CA ASN A 330 -30.82 5.01 -18.15
C ASN A 330 -31.25 6.17 -17.23
N GLY A 331 -30.42 6.52 -16.25
CA GLY A 331 -30.61 7.65 -15.37
C GLY A 331 -30.08 8.96 -15.95
N THR A 332 -30.38 10.04 -15.24
CA THR A 332 -29.88 11.39 -15.52
C THR A 332 -29.16 11.93 -14.28
N TYR A 333 -28.31 12.92 -14.49
CA TYR A 333 -27.50 13.51 -13.42
C TYR A 333 -27.39 15.02 -13.62
N THR A 334 -27.36 15.73 -12.50
CA THR A 334 -27.10 17.17 -12.41
C THR A 334 -26.20 17.43 -11.20
N SER A 335 -25.27 18.35 -11.34
CA SER A 335 -24.36 18.79 -10.28
C SER A 335 -24.49 20.28 -10.01
N SER A 336 -24.00 20.66 -8.83
CA SER A 336 -23.66 22.03 -8.47
C SER A 336 -22.47 22.00 -7.51
N ASP A 337 -22.04 23.17 -7.03
CA ASP A 337 -21.02 23.24 -5.98
C ASP A 337 -21.45 22.37 -4.78
N TRP A 338 -20.61 21.39 -4.42
CA TRP A 338 -20.76 20.50 -3.26
C TRP A 338 -22.00 19.60 -3.21
N THR A 339 -22.75 19.52 -4.32
CA THR A 339 -23.94 18.69 -4.43
C THR A 339 -23.97 18.00 -5.79
N ALA A 340 -24.34 16.72 -5.80
CA ALA A 340 -24.71 16.02 -7.03
C ALA A 340 -26.03 15.29 -6.81
N ARG A 341 -26.83 15.28 -7.86
CA ARG A 341 -28.16 14.69 -7.88
C ARG A 341 -28.30 13.79 -9.08
N TRP A 342 -28.77 12.57 -8.82
CA TRP A 342 -29.00 11.53 -9.83
C TRP A 342 -30.47 11.13 -9.82
N LYS A 343 -31.01 10.81 -10.99
CA LYS A 343 -32.40 10.36 -11.15
C LYS A 343 -32.44 9.11 -12.00
N ILE A 344 -33.04 8.04 -11.49
CA ILE A 344 -33.25 6.77 -12.20
C ILE A 344 -34.75 6.45 -12.12
N GLY A 345 -35.46 6.43 -13.24
CA GLY A 345 -36.92 6.36 -13.21
C GLY A 345 -37.52 7.53 -12.41
N ASP A 346 -38.32 7.22 -11.38
CA ASP A 346 -38.90 8.22 -10.45
C ASP A 346 -38.03 8.49 -9.22
N ASP A 347 -36.98 7.71 -9.04
CA ASP A 347 -36.11 7.74 -7.88
C ASP A 347 -35.03 8.81 -7.99
N ILE A 348 -34.87 9.59 -6.94
CA ILE A 348 -33.93 10.71 -6.85
C ILE A 348 -32.94 10.45 -5.72
N TRP A 349 -31.67 10.56 -6.07
CA TRP A 349 -30.53 10.48 -5.17
C TRP A 349 -29.82 11.81 -5.11
N GLU A 350 -29.43 12.24 -3.93
CA GLU A 350 -28.68 13.49 -3.75
C GLU A 350 -27.57 13.29 -2.73
N ALA A 351 -26.33 13.61 -3.11
CA ALA A 351 -25.20 13.65 -2.20
C ALA A 351 -24.85 15.10 -1.91
N ARG A 352 -24.60 15.41 -0.64
CA ARG A 352 -24.21 16.75 -0.19
C ARG A 352 -22.97 16.66 0.69
N LEU A 353 -22.03 17.55 0.42
CA LEU A 353 -20.85 17.76 1.25
C LEU A 353 -20.96 19.11 1.96
N LEU A 354 -20.98 19.07 3.30
CA LEU A 354 -20.98 20.28 4.10
C LEU A 354 -19.54 20.79 4.23
N VAL A 355 -19.35 22.05 3.86
CA VAL A 355 -18.06 22.74 3.93
C VAL A 355 -18.19 24.00 4.79
N SER A 356 -17.17 24.30 5.58
CA SER A 356 -17.02 25.60 6.24
C SER A 356 -15.73 26.30 5.83
N ASP A 357 -15.83 27.64 5.74
CA ASP A 357 -14.69 28.51 5.52
C ASP A 357 -13.97 28.75 6.86
N ARG A 358 -12.70 28.34 6.96
CA ARG A 358 -11.79 28.76 8.04
C ARG A 358 -10.68 29.64 7.48
N GLN A 359 -10.33 30.71 8.20
CA GLN A 359 -9.26 31.62 7.78
C GLN A 359 -7.97 30.84 7.45
N GLY A 360 -7.48 30.98 6.22
CA GLY A 360 -6.24 30.36 5.74
C GLY A 360 -6.37 28.95 5.13
N VAL A 361 -7.53 28.30 5.23
CA VAL A 361 -7.82 27.00 4.58
C VAL A 361 -9.04 27.16 3.69
N LYS A 362 -8.89 26.92 2.38
CA LYS A 362 -9.92 27.23 1.37
C LYS A 362 -11.23 26.44 1.57
N TYR A 363 -11.18 25.23 2.14
CA TYR A 363 -12.35 24.40 2.45
C TYR A 363 -12.07 23.48 3.65
N VAL A 364 -12.96 23.44 4.64
CA VAL A 364 -12.97 22.43 5.71
C VAL A 364 -14.22 21.57 5.57
N TYR A 365 -14.05 20.26 5.43
CA TYR A 365 -15.16 19.30 5.29
C TYR A 365 -15.74 18.95 6.65
N GLU A 366 -17.03 19.20 6.85
CA GLU A 366 -17.70 19.00 8.13
C GLU A 366 -18.49 17.68 8.18
N ASP A 367 -19.22 17.36 7.10
CA ASP A 367 -20.06 16.16 7.02
C ASP A 367 -20.33 15.80 5.56
N PHE A 368 -20.60 14.53 5.32
CA PHE A 368 -21.08 14.02 4.04
C PHE A 368 -22.30 13.14 4.28
N TYR A 369 -23.36 13.40 3.53
CA TYR A 369 -24.54 12.56 3.58
C TYR A 369 -25.20 12.42 2.22
N MET A 370 -25.97 11.34 2.10
CA MET A 370 -26.84 11.16 0.96
C MET A 370 -28.31 11.08 1.35
N GLU A 371 -29.16 11.55 0.45
CA GLU A 371 -30.61 11.49 0.53
C GLU A 371 -31.16 10.65 -0.62
N PHE A 372 -32.21 9.89 -0.32
CA PHE A 372 -33.01 9.17 -1.29
C PHE A 372 -34.45 9.67 -1.22
N ASN A 373 -34.97 10.21 -2.32
CA ASN A 373 -36.30 10.80 -2.38
C ASN A 373 -36.56 11.76 -1.19
N GLY A 374 -35.53 12.51 -0.80
CA GLY A 374 -35.55 13.47 0.31
C GLY A 374 -35.35 12.87 1.72
N VAL A 375 -35.04 11.58 1.85
CA VAL A 375 -34.79 10.91 3.13
C VAL A 375 -33.31 10.58 3.28
N ARG A 376 -32.67 11.12 4.33
CA ARG A 376 -31.25 10.84 4.64
C ARG A 376 -31.02 9.33 4.85
N LYS A 377 -30.02 8.78 4.16
CA LYS A 377 -29.62 7.38 4.25
C LYS A 377 -28.37 7.22 5.11
N ILE A 378 -28.38 6.19 5.95
CA ILE A 378 -27.20 5.74 6.69
C ILE A 378 -26.48 4.76 5.78
N LEU A 379 -25.28 5.13 5.37
CA LEU A 379 -24.40 4.30 4.55
C LEU A 379 -23.50 3.45 5.45
N THR A 380 -23.17 2.26 4.97
CA THR A 380 -22.28 1.35 5.67
C THR A 380 -20.89 1.98 5.76
N CYS A 381 -20.25 1.88 6.92
CA CYS A 381 -18.89 2.38 7.10
C CYS A 381 -17.93 1.47 6.33
N PRO A 382 -17.09 2.03 5.45
CA PRO A 382 -16.09 1.24 4.75
C PRO A 382 -15.06 0.64 5.71
N PRO A 383 -14.40 -0.47 5.34
CA PRO A 383 -13.37 -1.11 6.15
C PRO A 383 -12.22 -0.15 6.50
N GLU A 384 -11.62 -0.33 7.67
CA GLU A 384 -10.49 0.49 8.12
C GLU A 384 -9.32 0.42 7.11
N GLY A 385 -8.68 1.55 6.84
CA GLY A 385 -7.57 1.63 5.89
C GLY A 385 -7.97 1.68 4.41
N LYS A 386 -9.25 1.46 4.05
CA LYS A 386 -9.76 1.61 2.67
C LYS A 386 -10.39 2.97 2.37
N THR A 387 -10.26 3.93 3.30
CA THR A 387 -10.60 5.34 3.07
C THR A 387 -9.37 6.20 3.29
N ASN A 388 -9.10 7.14 2.38
CA ASN A 388 -7.96 8.06 2.47
C ASN A 388 -8.18 9.17 3.52
N GLY A 389 -8.91 8.91 4.61
CA GLY A 389 -9.19 9.88 5.67
C GLY A 389 -9.89 11.17 5.20
N THR A 390 -10.38 11.19 3.97
CA THR A 390 -11.07 12.30 3.30
C THR A 390 -12.38 11.76 2.75
N VAL A 391 -13.39 12.63 2.62
CA VAL A 391 -14.69 12.25 2.04
C VAL A 391 -14.51 11.72 0.61
N SER A 392 -13.44 12.12 -0.08
CA SER A 392 -13.11 11.64 -1.40
C SER A 392 -12.62 10.19 -1.44
N GLY A 393 -13.19 9.38 -2.34
CA GLY A 393 -12.80 7.98 -2.56
C GLY A 393 -13.50 6.96 -1.67
N ARG A 394 -14.73 7.23 -1.20
CA ARG A 394 -15.53 6.29 -0.41
C ARG A 394 -15.87 5.02 -1.21
N TRP A 395 -15.78 3.87 -0.55
CA TRP A 395 -16.24 2.58 -1.08
C TRP A 395 -17.69 2.35 -0.65
N PHE A 396 -18.49 1.76 -1.54
CA PHE A 396 -19.87 1.37 -1.24
C PHE A 396 -19.99 -0.14 -1.13
N SER A 397 -20.68 -0.63 -0.08
CA SER A 397 -21.00 -2.05 0.00
C SER A 397 -22.03 -2.41 -1.06
N ILE A 398 -22.13 -3.70 -1.40
CA ILE A 398 -23.16 -4.20 -2.30
C ILE A 398 -24.57 -3.93 -1.75
N GLU A 399 -24.78 -4.01 -0.43
CA GLU A 399 -26.09 -3.67 0.15
C GLU A 399 -26.39 -2.18 0.04
N ASP A 400 -25.38 -1.32 0.23
CA ASP A 400 -25.53 0.12 0.01
C ASP A 400 -25.95 0.37 -1.43
N LEU A 401 -25.31 -0.25 -2.43
CA LEU A 401 -25.68 -0.09 -3.84
C LEU A 401 -27.08 -0.61 -4.18
N ILE A 402 -27.47 -1.78 -3.67
CA ILE A 402 -28.84 -2.32 -3.87
C ILE A 402 -29.87 -1.36 -3.29
N ARG A 403 -29.63 -0.85 -2.07
CA ARG A 403 -30.48 0.16 -1.45
C ARG A 403 -30.44 1.49 -2.20
N MET A 404 -29.27 1.84 -2.74
CA MET A 404 -28.98 3.13 -3.38
C MET A 404 -29.41 3.24 -4.83
N LEU A 405 -29.57 2.14 -5.53
CA LEU A 405 -29.89 2.19 -6.96
C LEU A 405 -31.17 1.42 -7.26
N HIS A 406 -31.75 0.76 -6.24
CA HIS A 406 -32.89 -0.14 -6.40
C HIS A 406 -32.63 -1.22 -7.46
N VAL A 407 -31.38 -1.64 -7.57
CA VAL A 407 -30.90 -2.64 -8.53
C VAL A 407 -30.91 -4.04 -7.93
N GLN A 408 -30.99 -5.03 -8.80
CA GLN A 408 -30.67 -6.42 -8.42
C GLN A 408 -29.25 -6.75 -8.87
N VAL A 409 -28.43 -7.25 -7.95
CA VAL A 409 -27.08 -7.73 -8.27
C VAL A 409 -27.06 -9.26 -8.21
N ILE A 410 -26.73 -9.90 -9.33
CA ILE A 410 -26.54 -11.35 -9.43
C ILE A 410 -25.05 -11.64 -9.55
N MET A 411 -24.47 -12.31 -8.56
CA MET A 411 -23.06 -12.66 -8.54
C MET A 411 -22.84 -14.05 -9.13
N ASN A 412 -21.82 -14.17 -9.99
CA ASN A 412 -21.36 -15.44 -10.55
C ASN A 412 -19.87 -15.61 -10.22
N GLN A 413 -19.60 -16.49 -9.26
CA GLN A 413 -18.26 -16.75 -8.73
C GLN A 413 -17.36 -17.47 -9.75
N ASP A 414 -17.94 -18.31 -10.61
CA ASP A 414 -17.20 -19.12 -11.60
C ASP A 414 -16.62 -18.25 -12.71
N THR A 415 -17.42 -17.30 -13.20
CA THR A 415 -17.01 -16.34 -14.23
C THR A 415 -16.38 -15.09 -13.63
N MET A 416 -16.40 -14.96 -12.29
CA MET A 416 -16.02 -13.75 -11.54
C MET A 416 -16.70 -12.49 -12.06
N THR A 417 -18.02 -12.58 -12.27
CA THR A 417 -18.83 -11.45 -12.74
C THR A 417 -19.94 -11.12 -11.75
N ALA A 418 -20.29 -9.85 -11.68
CA ALA A 418 -21.48 -9.37 -10.99
C ALA A 418 -22.38 -8.67 -12.00
N VAL A 419 -23.58 -9.19 -12.19
CA VAL A 419 -24.54 -8.64 -13.15
C VAL A 419 -25.52 -7.74 -12.42
N ILE A 420 -25.61 -6.47 -12.82
CA ILE A 420 -26.56 -5.50 -12.25
C ILE A 420 -27.73 -5.33 -13.23
N TYR A 421 -28.94 -5.45 -12.68
CA TYR A 421 -30.23 -5.29 -13.37
C TYR A 421 -31.00 -4.08 -12.87
#